data_AF-A0A8H2XSH1-F1
#
_entry.id   AF-A0A8H2XSH1-F1
#
_cell.length_a   1.000
_cell.length_b   1.000
_cell.length_c   1.000
_cell.angle_alpha   90.00
_cell.angle_beta   90.00
_cell.angle_gamma   90.00
#
_symmetry.space_group_name_H-M   'P 1'
#
loop_
_entity.id
_entity.type
_entity.pdbx_description
1 polymer ?
#
loop_
_entity_poly.entity_id
_entity_poly.type
_entity_poly.pdbx_seq_one_letter_code
_entity_poly.pdbx_strand_id
1 'polypeptide(L)'
;MVKTRFGETLPKISNVMQIIPYEHTQRHLRQIADMATYKKVHATLPAAEFSAFKSRVKHGDLHLIDKLWHSREKNWLSIRFVWSEKSLLPLEWGYAAVRCAHINAVGSWPPKEENFRKGHFVVAEYADKVRNKLRPTHPWEYAFGDTHVVGKSKLPDVINSVISSLATPDSESVANSLVLNSPTM
;
A
#
# COMPACT_ATOMS: atom_id res chain seq x y z
N MET A 1 -2.97 -31.42 -21.62
CA MET A 1 -2.20 -32.67 -21.60
C MET A 1 -1.17 -32.58 -20.49
N VAL A 2 -1.15 -33.55 -19.59
CA VAL A 2 -0.10 -33.67 -18.56
C VAL A 2 0.88 -34.72 -19.06
N LYS A 3 2.16 -34.35 -19.24
CA LYS A 3 3.22 -35.30 -19.60
C LYS A 3 3.74 -35.96 -18.33
N THR A 4 3.71 -37.28 -18.27
CA THR A 4 4.32 -38.04 -17.17
C THR A 4 5.83 -38.15 -17.39
N ARG A 5 6.57 -38.46 -16.31
CA ARG A 5 8.01 -38.73 -16.39
C ARG A 5 8.40 -39.92 -17.29
N PHE A 6 7.41 -40.70 -17.73
CA PHE A 6 7.57 -41.87 -18.59
C PHE A 6 7.14 -41.60 -20.04
N GLY A 7 6.90 -40.33 -20.40
CA GLY A 7 6.58 -39.92 -21.78
C GLY A 7 5.10 -40.13 -22.17
N GLU A 8 4.31 -40.74 -21.30
CA GLU A 8 2.86 -40.88 -21.50
C GLU A 8 2.17 -39.53 -21.36
N THR A 9 1.08 -39.36 -22.09
CA THR A 9 0.33 -38.12 -22.05
C THR A 9 -1.10 -38.37 -21.57
N LEU A 10 -1.42 -37.86 -20.39
CA LEU A 10 -2.74 -38.00 -19.81
C LEU A 10 -3.67 -36.88 -20.32
N PRO A 11 -4.94 -37.21 -20.63
CA PRO A 11 -5.95 -36.21 -20.96
C PRO A 11 -6.14 -35.27 -19.77
N LYS A 12 -6.32 -33.97 -20.05
CA LYS A 12 -6.64 -33.00 -18.99
C LYS A 12 -8.05 -33.32 -18.52
N ILE A 13 -8.20 -33.82 -17.28
CA ILE A 13 -9.50 -34.09 -16.69
C ILE A 13 -10.20 -32.74 -16.50
N SER A 14 -11.34 -32.54 -17.18
CA SER A 14 -12.08 -31.27 -17.21
C SER A 14 -12.83 -30.97 -15.91
N ASN A 15 -13.07 -32.00 -15.09
CA ASN A 15 -13.95 -31.93 -13.92
C ASN A 15 -13.18 -31.79 -12.59
N VAL A 16 -11.88 -31.51 -12.66
CA VAL A 16 -11.03 -31.34 -11.47
C VAL A 16 -10.68 -29.87 -11.35
N MET A 17 -10.88 -29.31 -10.14
CA MET A 17 -10.43 -27.95 -9.82
C MET A 17 -8.94 -27.84 -10.14
N GLN A 18 -8.58 -27.05 -11.16
CA GLN A 18 -7.20 -26.80 -11.50
C GLN A 18 -6.62 -25.81 -10.49
N ILE A 19 -5.80 -26.32 -9.57
CA ILE A 19 -4.94 -25.47 -8.75
C ILE A 19 -3.80 -25.01 -9.65
N ILE A 20 -3.88 -23.77 -10.13
CA ILE A 20 -2.77 -23.14 -10.84
C ILE A 20 -1.85 -22.57 -9.76
N PRO A 21 -0.60 -23.06 -9.64
CA PRO A 21 0.36 -22.47 -8.72
C PRO A 21 0.54 -21.00 -9.09
N TYR A 22 0.40 -20.12 -8.10
CA TYR A 22 0.69 -18.69 -8.29
C TYR A 22 2.17 -18.46 -8.61
N GLU A 23 3.05 -19.31 -8.07
CA GLU A 23 4.48 -19.22 -8.28
C GLU A 23 4.86 -19.92 -9.60
N HIS A 24 5.33 -19.13 -10.55
CA HIS A 24 5.77 -19.60 -11.87
C HIS A 24 7.30 -19.71 -11.99
N THR A 25 8.05 -19.30 -10.96
CA THR A 25 9.52 -19.39 -10.95
C THR A 25 10.01 -20.71 -10.36
N GLN A 26 11.08 -21.27 -10.93
CA GLN A 26 11.78 -22.39 -10.30
C GLN A 26 12.45 -21.89 -9.01
N ARG A 27 12.10 -22.51 -7.88
CA ARG A 27 12.71 -22.24 -6.58
C ARG A 27 13.46 -23.46 -6.07
N HIS A 28 14.57 -23.22 -5.38
CA HIS A 28 15.35 -24.29 -4.75
C HIS A 28 14.56 -24.88 -3.57
N LEU A 29 14.31 -26.19 -3.62
CA LEU A 29 13.72 -26.93 -2.50
C LEU A 29 14.76 -27.00 -1.37
N ARG A 30 14.42 -26.46 -0.20
CA ARG A 30 15.29 -26.53 0.98
C ARG A 30 14.88 -27.71 1.85
N GLN A 31 15.81 -28.61 2.12
CA GLN A 31 15.61 -29.67 3.12
C GLN A 31 15.92 -29.11 4.52
N ILE A 32 14.98 -29.24 5.44
CA ILE A 32 15.14 -28.85 6.84
C ILE A 32 15.34 -30.13 7.65
N ALA A 33 16.56 -30.35 8.16
CA ALA A 33 16.92 -31.57 8.88
C ALA A 33 17.10 -31.35 10.40
N ASP A 34 17.06 -30.11 10.87
CA ASP A 34 17.28 -29.76 12.26
C ASP A 34 16.42 -28.57 12.72
N MET A 35 16.26 -28.47 14.05
CA MET A 35 15.39 -27.46 14.67
C MET A 35 15.94 -26.03 14.58
N ALA A 36 17.26 -25.86 14.51
CA ALA A 36 17.87 -24.53 14.39
C ALA A 36 17.62 -23.94 12.99
N THR A 37 17.78 -24.76 11.95
CA THR A 37 17.44 -24.43 10.57
C THR A 37 15.94 -24.19 10.42
N TYR A 38 15.09 -25.03 11.04
CA TYR A 38 13.64 -24.81 11.07
C TYR A 38 13.28 -23.43 11.60
N LYS A 39 13.79 -23.07 12.79
CA LYS A 39 13.50 -21.77 13.42
C LYS A 39 13.92 -20.60 12.53
N LYS A 40 15.10 -20.68 11.90
CA LYS A 40 15.59 -19.65 10.97
C LYS A 40 14.66 -19.51 9.76
N VAL A 41 14.25 -20.62 9.14
CA VAL A 41 13.35 -20.58 7.98
C VAL A 41 11.95 -20.11 8.39
N HIS A 42 11.40 -20.63 9.46
CA HIS A 42 10.09 -20.25 10.00
C HIS A 42 10.00 -18.75 10.29
N ALA A 43 11.07 -18.16 10.86
CA ALA A 43 11.14 -16.72 11.10
C ALA A 43 11.03 -15.87 9.82
N THR A 44 11.28 -16.44 8.64
CA THR A 44 11.13 -15.74 7.35
C THR A 44 9.74 -15.86 6.73
N LEU A 45 8.87 -16.74 7.24
CA LEU A 45 7.54 -16.97 6.69
C LEU A 45 6.66 -15.70 6.63
N PRO A 46 6.62 -14.83 7.66
CA PRO A 46 5.82 -13.60 7.57
C PRO A 46 6.25 -12.68 6.43
N ALA A 47 7.57 -12.54 6.22
CA ALA A 47 8.11 -11.74 5.12
C ALA A 47 7.81 -12.38 3.75
N ALA A 48 7.91 -13.71 3.66
CA ALA A 48 7.58 -14.45 2.45
C ALA A 48 6.09 -14.35 2.08
N GLU A 49 5.20 -14.49 3.07
CA GLU A 49 3.75 -14.32 2.92
C GLU A 49 3.40 -12.91 2.46
N PHE A 50 3.96 -11.87 3.10
CA PHE A 50 3.74 -10.49 2.70
C PHE A 50 4.27 -10.20 1.29
N SER A 51 5.40 -10.79 0.90
CA SER A 51 5.93 -10.69 -0.46
C SER A 51 4.99 -11.31 -1.49
N ALA A 52 4.47 -12.50 -1.21
CA ALA A 52 3.49 -13.18 -2.06
C ALA A 52 2.18 -12.38 -2.17
N PHE A 53 1.69 -11.83 -1.06
CA PHE A 53 0.52 -10.95 -1.03
C PHE A 53 0.70 -9.74 -1.96
N LYS A 54 1.81 -8.99 -1.81
CA LYS A 54 2.11 -7.83 -2.66
C LYS A 54 2.21 -8.23 -4.13
N SER A 55 2.84 -9.37 -4.41
CA SER A 55 2.96 -9.87 -5.78
C SER A 55 1.59 -10.16 -6.39
N ARG A 56 0.70 -10.84 -5.66
CA ARG A 56 -0.66 -11.15 -6.14
C ARG A 56 -1.48 -9.90 -6.43
N VAL A 57 -1.43 -8.92 -5.52
CA VAL A 57 -2.09 -7.62 -5.71
C VAL A 57 -1.57 -6.92 -6.97
N LYS A 58 -0.25 -6.92 -7.20
CA LYS A 58 0.35 -6.34 -8.43
C LYS A 58 -0.10 -7.06 -9.70
N HIS A 59 -0.44 -8.33 -9.63
CA HIS A 59 -0.94 -9.12 -10.77
C HIS A 59 -2.47 -9.07 -10.90
N GLY A 60 -3.15 -8.15 -10.20
CA GLY A 60 -4.57 -7.88 -10.39
C GLY A 60 -5.52 -8.62 -9.45
N ASP A 61 -5.01 -9.33 -8.44
CA ASP A 61 -5.84 -9.96 -7.41
C ASP A 61 -6.32 -8.92 -6.37
N LEU A 62 -7.27 -8.08 -6.77
CA LEU A 62 -7.81 -6.99 -5.95
C LEU A 62 -8.67 -7.46 -4.78
N HIS A 63 -9.16 -8.71 -4.81
CA HIS A 63 -9.88 -9.34 -3.69
C HIS A 63 -9.06 -9.28 -2.40
N LEU A 64 -7.73 -9.38 -2.51
CA LEU A 64 -6.84 -9.32 -1.37
C LEU A 64 -6.85 -7.94 -0.69
N ILE A 65 -6.99 -6.86 -1.46
CA ILE A 65 -7.13 -5.50 -0.94
C ILE A 65 -8.47 -5.38 -0.22
N ASP A 66 -9.53 -5.90 -0.83
CA ASP A 66 -10.87 -5.89 -0.23
C ASP A 66 -10.91 -6.66 1.09
N LYS A 67 -10.30 -7.85 1.14
CA LYS A 67 -10.15 -8.62 2.39
C LYS A 67 -9.36 -7.84 3.45
N LEU A 68 -8.31 -7.12 3.04
CA LEU A 68 -7.50 -6.31 3.95
C LEU A 68 -8.28 -5.10 4.48
N TRP A 69 -9.12 -4.47 3.65
CA TRP A 69 -10.00 -3.38 4.05
C TRP A 69 -11.05 -3.88 5.07
N HIS A 70 -11.69 -5.01 4.76
CA HIS A 70 -12.70 -5.63 5.60
C HIS A 70 -12.17 -6.28 6.89
N SER A 71 -10.84 -6.43 7.06
CA SER A 71 -10.27 -6.84 8.35
C SER A 71 -10.40 -5.73 9.40
N ARG A 72 -10.53 -4.47 8.98
CA ARG A 72 -10.72 -3.29 9.86
C ARG A 72 -9.61 -3.05 10.87
N GLU A 73 -8.48 -3.72 10.74
CA GLU A 73 -7.37 -3.65 11.69
C GLU A 73 -6.30 -2.64 11.28
N LYS A 74 -6.16 -2.38 9.97
CA LYS A 74 -5.02 -1.66 9.41
C LYS A 74 -5.30 -0.18 9.29
N ASN A 75 -4.28 0.65 9.46
CA ASN A 75 -4.37 2.07 9.14
C ASN A 75 -4.14 2.23 7.64
N TRP A 76 -4.98 3.03 6.98
CA TRP A 76 -4.84 3.31 5.55
C TRP A 76 -4.36 4.74 5.36
N LEU A 77 -3.39 4.91 4.48
CA LEU A 77 -2.86 6.20 4.06
C LEU A 77 -2.81 6.23 2.53
N SER A 78 -3.59 7.13 1.95
CA SER A 78 -3.46 7.51 0.56
C SER A 78 -2.58 8.75 0.48
N ILE A 79 -1.56 8.74 -0.38
CA ILE A 79 -0.74 9.92 -0.69
C ILE A 79 -0.80 10.25 -2.17
N ARG A 80 -0.64 11.52 -2.51
CA ARG A 80 -0.50 11.97 -3.89
C ARG A 80 0.46 13.14 -3.94
N PHE A 81 1.35 13.12 -4.94
CA PHE A 81 2.16 14.26 -5.30
C PHE A 81 1.69 14.85 -6.63
N VAL A 82 1.76 16.17 -6.74
CA VAL A 82 1.75 16.86 -8.03
C VAL A 82 3.19 17.25 -8.32
N TRP A 83 3.71 16.81 -9.46
CA TRP A 83 5.10 17.03 -9.86
C TRP A 83 5.16 18.05 -10.99
N SER A 84 6.22 18.85 -11.03
CA SER A 84 6.53 19.67 -12.20
C SER A 84 6.79 18.79 -13.41
N GLU A 85 6.11 19.07 -14.52
CA GLU A 85 6.34 18.39 -15.80
C GLU A 85 7.73 18.62 -16.37
N LYS A 86 8.38 19.73 -16.00
CA LYS A 86 9.70 20.10 -16.52
C LYS A 86 10.84 19.60 -15.65
N SER A 87 10.74 19.83 -14.34
CA SER A 87 11.85 19.60 -13.41
C SER A 87 11.67 18.39 -12.49
N LEU A 88 10.50 17.74 -12.52
CA LEU A 88 10.15 16.63 -11.61
C LEU A 88 10.30 17.00 -10.12
N LEU A 89 10.14 18.29 -9.79
CA LEU A 89 10.09 18.76 -8.41
C LEU A 89 8.66 18.63 -7.86
N PRO A 90 8.48 18.29 -6.58
CA PRO A 90 7.16 18.23 -5.97
C PRO A 90 6.61 19.66 -5.83
N LEU A 91 5.43 19.89 -6.38
CA LEU A 91 4.71 21.17 -6.31
C LEU A 91 3.67 21.14 -5.19
N GLU A 92 3.00 20.00 -5.05
CA GLU A 92 1.92 19.79 -4.09
C GLU A 92 2.01 18.37 -3.52
N TRP A 93 1.60 18.19 -2.27
CA TRP A 93 1.45 16.91 -1.62
C TRP A 93 0.13 16.86 -0.88
N GLY A 94 -0.68 15.85 -1.18
CA GLY A 94 -1.95 15.59 -0.52
C GLY A 94 -1.95 14.22 0.14
N TYR A 95 -2.69 14.10 1.24
CA TYR A 95 -2.94 12.81 1.87
C TYR A 95 -4.36 12.69 2.43
N ALA A 96 -4.81 11.45 2.55
CA ALA A 96 -6.01 11.08 3.29
C ALA A 96 -5.71 9.80 4.08
N ALA A 97 -6.05 9.78 5.35
CA ALA A 97 -5.76 8.65 6.24
C ALA A 97 -6.95 8.29 7.12
N VAL A 98 -7.08 7.00 7.44
CA VAL A 98 -8.09 6.48 8.35
C VAL A 98 -7.48 5.40 9.25
N ARG A 99 -7.83 5.46 10.54
CA ARG A 99 -7.46 4.44 11.53
C ARG A 99 -8.59 3.44 11.70
N CYS A 100 -8.60 2.37 10.91
CA CYS A 100 -9.74 1.46 10.83
C CYS A 100 -10.08 0.79 12.17
N ALA A 101 -9.07 0.43 12.98
CA ALA A 101 -9.29 -0.21 14.27
C ALA A 101 -10.10 0.69 15.21
N HIS A 102 -9.76 1.99 15.26
CA HIS A 102 -10.50 2.97 16.03
C HIS A 102 -11.93 3.14 15.53
N ILE A 103 -12.12 3.29 14.20
CA ILE A 103 -13.45 3.44 13.60
C ILE A 103 -14.35 2.23 13.87
N ASN A 104 -13.77 1.02 13.81
CA ASN A 104 -14.48 -0.21 14.13
C ASN A 104 -14.85 -0.29 15.62
N ALA A 105 -13.94 0.10 16.52
CA ALA A 105 -14.18 0.08 17.96
C ALA A 105 -15.32 1.03 18.40
N VAL A 106 -15.47 2.17 17.72
CA VAL A 106 -16.57 3.12 18.01
C VAL A 106 -17.87 2.80 17.26
N GLY A 107 -17.94 1.70 16.51
CA GLY A 107 -19.13 1.26 15.80
C GLY A 107 -19.48 2.08 14.55
N SER A 108 -18.54 2.88 14.04
CA SER A 108 -18.76 3.79 12.91
C SER A 108 -18.27 3.21 11.57
N TRP A 109 -18.30 1.89 11.41
CA TRP A 109 -17.92 1.24 10.16
C TRP A 109 -19.10 1.16 9.18
N PRO A 110 -18.95 1.51 7.89
CA PRO A 110 -17.71 1.96 7.22
C PRO A 110 -17.37 3.43 7.53
N PRO A 111 -16.09 3.84 7.42
CA PRO A 111 -15.68 5.22 7.65
C PRO A 111 -16.43 6.20 6.74
N LYS A 112 -16.93 7.27 7.34
CA LYS A 112 -17.52 8.42 6.66
C LYS A 112 -16.47 9.50 6.42
N GLU A 113 -16.84 10.54 5.68
CA GLU A 113 -15.91 11.60 5.26
C GLU A 113 -15.19 12.27 6.43
N GLU A 114 -15.90 12.52 7.53
CA GLU A 114 -15.40 13.10 8.77
C GLU A 114 -14.41 12.20 9.53
N ASN A 115 -14.37 10.91 9.22
CA ASN A 115 -13.44 9.96 9.84
C ASN A 115 -12.06 9.99 9.18
N PHE A 116 -11.92 10.64 8.03
CA PHE A 116 -10.64 10.75 7.34
C PHE A 116 -9.86 11.97 7.82
N ARG A 117 -8.64 11.75 8.28
CA ARG A 117 -7.65 12.81 8.44
C ARG A 117 -7.10 13.15 7.06
N LYS A 118 -7.34 14.36 6.60
CA LYS A 118 -6.90 14.84 5.28
C LYS A 118 -5.92 15.98 5.44
N GLY A 119 -5.11 16.22 4.42
CA GLY A 119 -4.31 17.44 4.35
C GLY A 119 -3.76 17.67 2.97
N HIS A 120 -3.56 18.94 2.67
CA HIS A 120 -3.04 19.41 1.40
C HIS A 120 -1.95 20.45 1.62
N PHE A 121 -0.81 20.26 0.98
CA PHE A 121 0.37 21.09 1.13
C PHE A 121 0.88 21.55 -0.23
N VAL A 122 1.15 22.84 -0.36
CA VAL A 122 1.72 23.45 -1.57
C VAL A 122 3.11 23.98 -1.23
N VAL A 123 4.06 23.77 -2.15
CA VAL A 123 5.43 24.24 -1.99
C VAL A 123 5.54 25.72 -2.35
N ALA A 124 5.83 26.55 -1.35
CA ALA A 124 5.81 28.01 -1.41
C ALA A 124 6.67 28.60 -2.54
N GLU A 125 7.81 27.97 -2.80
CA GLU A 125 8.76 28.41 -3.82
C GLU A 125 8.21 28.29 -5.24
N TYR A 126 7.24 27.39 -5.46
CA TYR A 126 6.71 27.05 -6.78
C TYR A 126 5.24 27.44 -6.96
N ALA A 127 4.52 27.69 -5.87
CA ALA A 127 3.16 28.20 -5.87
C ALA A 127 3.02 29.40 -6.83
N ASP A 128 2.02 29.32 -7.72
CA ASP A 128 1.70 30.31 -8.77
C ASP A 128 2.79 30.60 -9.81
N LYS A 129 4.01 30.05 -9.65
CA LYS A 129 5.17 30.27 -10.54
C LYS A 129 5.42 29.13 -11.49
N VAL A 130 5.14 27.91 -11.06
CA VAL A 130 5.26 26.70 -11.89
C VAL A 130 3.87 26.23 -12.25
N ARG A 131 3.56 26.19 -13.55
CA ARG A 131 2.31 25.66 -14.07
C ARG A 131 2.58 24.51 -15.01
N ASN A 132 1.91 23.40 -14.74
CA ASN A 132 1.88 22.23 -15.62
C ASN A 132 0.88 22.45 -16.76
N LYS A 133 1.15 21.84 -17.92
CA LYS A 133 0.32 21.93 -19.11
C LYS A 133 -0.58 20.70 -19.29
N LEU A 134 -0.03 19.49 -19.13
CA LEU A 134 -0.79 18.24 -19.31
C LEU A 134 -1.61 17.89 -18.07
N ARG A 135 -1.07 18.19 -16.88
CA ARG A 135 -1.71 17.98 -15.57
C ARG A 135 -1.70 19.29 -14.79
N PRO A 136 -2.60 20.23 -15.14
CA PRO A 136 -2.65 21.56 -14.52
C PRO A 136 -2.63 21.50 -13.00
N THR A 137 -1.87 22.41 -12.41
CA THR A 137 -1.74 22.61 -10.96
C THR A 137 -2.82 23.60 -10.52
N HIS A 138 -3.66 23.19 -9.59
CA HIS A 138 -4.71 24.02 -9.00
C HIS A 138 -4.53 24.06 -7.46
N PRO A 139 -3.41 24.65 -6.97
CA PRO A 139 -3.00 24.55 -5.57
C PRO A 139 -4.04 25.08 -4.58
N TRP A 140 -4.92 25.96 -5.03
CA TRP A 140 -5.92 26.65 -4.22
C TRP A 140 -7.33 26.07 -4.35
N GLU A 141 -7.54 25.08 -5.22
CA GLU A 141 -8.85 24.46 -5.46
C GLU A 141 -8.99 23.12 -4.71
N TYR A 142 -8.40 23.03 -3.51
CA TYR A 142 -8.54 21.82 -2.71
C TYR A 142 -9.95 21.70 -2.14
N ALA A 143 -10.71 20.71 -2.63
CA ALA A 143 -12.12 20.55 -2.30
C ALA A 143 -12.40 20.00 -0.88
N PHE A 144 -11.37 19.54 -0.16
CA PHE A 144 -11.55 18.76 1.07
C PHE A 144 -10.95 19.40 2.32
N GLY A 145 -10.81 20.73 2.33
CA GLY A 145 -10.36 21.51 3.48
C GLY A 145 -9.37 22.61 3.11
N ASP A 146 -8.50 22.94 4.05
CA ASP A 146 -7.51 24.01 3.87
C ASP A 146 -6.24 23.53 3.19
N THR A 147 -5.67 24.40 2.36
CA THR A 147 -4.32 24.26 1.80
C THR A 147 -3.30 24.91 2.73
N HIS A 148 -2.26 24.17 3.08
CA HIS A 148 -1.11 24.71 3.80
C HIS A 148 0.03 25.04 2.85
N VAL A 149 0.63 26.21 3.01
CA VAL A 149 1.81 26.61 2.23
C VAL A 149 3.07 26.33 3.05
N VAL A 150 3.99 25.54 2.51
CA VAL A 150 5.21 25.12 3.20
C VAL A 150 6.44 25.37 2.33
N GLY A 151 7.56 25.73 2.96
CA GLY A 151 8.84 25.81 2.25
C GLY A 151 9.30 24.42 1.80
N LYS A 152 9.98 24.32 0.66
CA LYS A 152 10.45 23.05 0.08
C LYS A 152 11.31 22.22 1.05
N SER A 153 12.05 22.88 1.94
CA SER A 153 12.88 22.22 2.95
C SER A 153 12.08 21.58 4.08
N LYS A 154 10.83 22.03 4.30
CA LYS A 154 9.94 21.52 5.36
C LYS A 154 9.01 20.42 4.90
N LEU A 155 8.80 20.27 3.60
CA LEU A 155 7.92 19.23 3.06
C LEU A 155 8.32 17.81 3.51
N PRO A 156 9.61 17.40 3.50
CA PRO A 156 10.01 16.08 4.00
C PRO A 156 9.68 15.86 5.48
N ASP A 157 9.88 16.88 6.33
CA ASP A 157 9.57 16.82 7.76
C ASP A 157 8.06 16.63 7.98
N VAL A 158 7.24 17.34 7.21
CA VAL A 158 5.77 17.22 7.25
C VAL A 158 5.33 15.81 6.87
N ILE A 159 5.84 15.27 5.75
CA ILE A 159 5.53 13.92 5.30
C ILE A 159 5.91 12.88 6.36
N ASN A 160 7.13 13.00 6.90
CA ASN A 160 7.63 12.11 7.94
C ASN A 160 6.78 12.18 9.21
N SER A 161 6.37 13.38 9.61
CA SER A 161 5.50 13.59 10.78
C SER A 161 4.14 12.90 10.59
N VAL A 162 3.51 13.05 9.41
CA VAL A 162 2.22 12.41 9.11
C VAL A 162 2.35 10.89 9.10
N ILE A 163 3.33 10.34 8.37
CA ILE A 163 3.55 8.88 8.28
C ILE A 163 3.86 8.31 9.67
N SER A 164 4.76 8.96 10.42
CA SER A 164 5.12 8.51 11.77
C SER A 164 3.91 8.55 12.69
N SER A 165 3.09 9.60 12.66
CA SER A 165 1.89 9.69 13.49
C SER A 165 0.86 8.58 13.21
N LEU A 166 0.89 7.98 12.02
CA LEU A 166 0.02 6.85 11.65
C LEU A 166 0.64 5.49 11.96
N ALA A 167 1.97 5.41 12.02
CA ALA A 167 2.73 4.20 12.34
C ALA A 167 2.98 4.02 13.85
N THR A 168 2.97 5.10 14.63
CA THR A 168 3.15 5.06 16.09
C THR A 168 1.99 4.29 16.75
N PRO A 169 2.27 3.42 17.75
CA PRO A 169 1.24 2.71 18.52
C PRO A 169 0.30 3.66 19.26
N ASP A 170 -0.97 3.29 19.38
CA ASP A 170 -1.96 4.07 20.13
C ASP A 170 -2.03 3.70 21.63
N SER A 171 -1.69 2.47 22.02
CA SER A 171 -1.54 2.09 23.45
C SER A 171 -0.83 0.75 23.71
N GLU A 172 -0.80 -0.18 22.75
CA GLU A 172 -0.37 -1.58 23.00
C GLU A 172 1.12 -1.86 22.73
N SER A 173 2.00 -0.86 22.66
CA SER A 173 3.44 -1.00 22.35
C SER A 173 3.80 -1.64 20.99
N VAL A 174 2.81 -2.11 20.21
CA VAL A 174 2.98 -2.69 18.87
C VAL A 174 2.72 -1.61 17.81
N ALA A 175 3.69 -1.38 16.94
CA ALA A 175 3.57 -0.40 15.85
C ALA A 175 2.36 -0.68 14.94
N ASN A 176 1.69 0.38 14.52
CA ASN A 176 0.54 0.28 13.64
C ASN A 176 0.96 -0.22 12.25
N SER A 177 0.22 -1.19 11.72
CA SER A 177 0.39 -1.65 10.34
C SER A 177 -0.24 -0.65 9.37
N LEU A 178 0.60 0.06 8.61
CA LEU A 178 0.18 1.07 7.64
C LEU A 178 0.08 0.48 6.23
N VAL A 179 -1.08 0.62 5.61
CA VAL A 179 -1.30 0.33 4.18
C VAL A 179 -1.14 1.63 3.41
N LEU A 180 -0.06 1.73 2.63
CA LEU A 180 0.19 2.85 1.76
C LEU A 180 -0.44 2.60 0.38
N ASN A 181 -1.36 3.48 -0.02
CA ASN A 181 -1.88 3.56 -1.37
C ASN A 181 -1.37 4.85 -2.03
N SER A 182 -0.84 4.74 -3.24
CA SER A 182 -0.61 5.88 -4.11
C SER A 182 -1.37 5.57 -5.40
N PRO A 183 -2.43 6.33 -5.73
CA PRO A 183 -3.00 6.22 -7.07
C PRO A 183 -1.88 6.50 -8.07
N THR A 184 -1.61 5.55 -8.95
CA THR A 184 -0.75 5.78 -10.10
C THR A 184 -1.39 6.87 -10.96
N MET A 185 -0.58 7.87 -11.31
CA MET A 185 -0.92 8.92 -12.27
C MET A 185 -1.31 8.35 -13.63
#